data_AF-A0A235I6J0-F1
#
_entry.id   AF-A0A235I6J0-F1
#
_cell.length_a   1.000
_cell.length_b   1.000
_cell.length_c   1.000
_cell.angle_alpha   90.00
_cell.angle_beta   90.00
_cell.angle_gamma   90.00
#
_symmetry.space_group_name_H-M   'P 1'
#
loop_
_entity.id
_entity.type
_entity.pdbx_description
1 polymer ?
#
loop_
_entity_poly.entity_id
_entity_poly.type
_entity_poly.pdbx_seq_one_letter_code
_entity_poly.pdbx_strand_id
1 'polypeptide(L)'
;MRFKSGRHQRFWVKNVVAVGNASGFVEPLESTRLHMIGETIKCVCDVLIDSDQQPSPGLINLANRAIAQKWDDIRDFLSIHFKFNRRVESEFWRHCWHQTDIGDAETVVDFFQNNGPSPIGQILLRKNSVFGYNGYLNLLMGQQVATKYQSDNDTLDLDNWRQVKNHFIKNCANALPIQEAIQVVKEIKCQWLTS
;
A
#
# COMPACT_ATOMS: atom_id res chain seq x y z
N MET A 1 24.62 -3.36 -4.98
CA MET A 1 24.05 -2.00 -4.81
C MET A 1 23.77 -1.80 -3.32
N ARG A 2 24.14 -0.65 -2.74
CA ARG A 2 23.84 -0.32 -1.33
C ARG A 2 22.73 0.73 -1.30
N PHE A 3 21.82 0.64 -0.34
CA PHE A 3 20.76 1.62 -0.13
C PHE A 3 20.49 1.80 1.35
N LYS A 4 19.80 2.89 1.70
CA LYS A 4 19.32 3.19 3.04
C LYS A 4 17.82 3.45 2.95
N SER A 5 17.03 2.72 3.72
CA SER A 5 15.58 2.96 3.80
C SER A 5 15.30 4.20 4.65
N GLY A 6 14.40 5.06 4.17
CA GLY A 6 14.01 6.31 4.79
C GLY A 6 13.73 7.42 3.78
N ARG A 7 13.29 8.57 4.28
CA ARG A 7 13.04 9.79 3.50
C ARG A 7 13.67 11.01 4.15
N HIS A 8 13.85 12.06 3.37
CA HIS A 8 14.18 13.37 3.92
C HIS A 8 12.97 13.96 4.68
N GLN A 9 13.26 14.85 5.62
CA GLN A 9 12.22 15.53 6.42
C GLN A 9 11.27 16.36 5.55
N ARG A 10 11.82 17.00 4.51
CA ARG A 10 11.10 17.83 3.53
C ARG A 10 11.60 17.48 2.14
N PHE A 11 10.67 17.30 1.20
CA PHE A 11 11.01 17.10 -0.20
C PHE A 11 11.03 18.43 -0.98
N TRP A 12 10.32 19.46 -0.49
CA TRP A 12 10.24 20.78 -1.12
C TRP A 12 10.81 21.85 -0.18
N VAL A 13 11.87 22.53 -0.63
CA VAL A 13 12.50 23.66 0.09
C VAL A 13 12.69 24.82 -0.86
N LYS A 14 12.01 25.95 -0.57
CA LYS A 14 12.04 27.16 -1.42
C LYS A 14 11.64 26.81 -2.87
N ASN A 15 12.52 27.04 -3.83
CA ASN A 15 12.32 26.76 -5.26
C ASN A 15 12.88 25.39 -5.70
N VAL A 16 13.29 24.53 -4.76
CA VAL A 16 13.87 23.22 -5.06
C VAL A 16 12.95 22.11 -4.57
N VAL A 17 12.73 21.12 -5.43
CA VAL A 17 11.95 19.93 -5.13
C VAL A 17 12.77 18.67 -5.41
N ALA A 18 12.79 17.75 -4.45
CA ALA A 18 13.41 16.45 -4.58
C ALA A 18 12.38 15.42 -5.06
N VAL A 19 12.74 14.60 -6.06
CA VAL A 19 11.88 13.57 -6.64
C VAL A 19 12.62 12.23 -6.68
N GLY A 20 11.90 11.14 -6.43
CA GLY A 20 12.46 9.79 -6.41
C GLY A 20 13.49 9.59 -5.29
N ASN A 21 14.62 8.95 -5.60
CA ASN A 21 15.66 8.61 -4.62
C ASN A 21 16.28 9.84 -3.93
N ALA A 22 16.16 11.04 -4.53
CA ALA A 22 16.58 12.29 -3.89
C ALA A 22 15.65 12.72 -2.74
N SER A 23 14.42 12.19 -2.69
CA SER A 23 13.41 12.47 -1.66
C SER A 23 13.37 11.36 -0.62
N GLY A 24 13.39 10.09 -1.05
CA GLY A 24 13.38 8.94 -0.17
C GLY A 24 13.48 7.61 -0.92
N PHE A 25 13.69 6.54 -0.17
CA PHE A 25 13.78 5.19 -0.68
C PHE A 25 13.34 4.18 0.39
N VAL A 26 12.70 3.10 -0.04
CA VAL A 26 12.47 1.88 0.75
C VAL A 26 12.77 0.67 -0.11
N GLU A 27 13.03 -0.48 0.51
CA GLU A 27 13.23 -1.73 -0.21
C GLU A 27 12.05 -2.04 -1.16
N PRO A 28 12.30 -2.63 -2.34
CA PRO A 28 11.31 -2.76 -3.41
C PRO A 28 10.37 -3.96 -3.20
N LEU A 29 9.90 -4.20 -1.98
CA LEU A 29 9.02 -5.33 -1.68
C LEU A 29 7.63 -5.16 -2.30
N GLU A 30 7.14 -3.91 -2.34
CA GLU A 30 5.80 -3.55 -2.83
C GLU A 30 5.82 -2.63 -4.07
N SER A 31 6.96 -2.58 -4.78
CA SER A 31 7.13 -1.79 -6.02
C SER A 31 6.69 -0.30 -5.95
N THR A 32 6.76 0.31 -4.77
CA THR A 32 6.22 1.66 -4.49
C THR A 32 7.02 2.82 -5.07
N ARG A 33 8.21 2.59 -5.62
CA ARG A 33 9.12 3.66 -6.04
C ARG A 33 8.53 4.54 -7.14
N LEU A 34 8.03 3.93 -8.22
CA LEU A 34 7.44 4.68 -9.33
C LEU A 34 6.14 5.37 -8.90
N HIS A 35 5.37 4.73 -8.02
CA HIS A 35 4.19 5.33 -7.42
C HIS A 35 4.56 6.64 -6.68
N MET A 36 5.58 6.62 -5.80
CA MET A 36 6.01 7.82 -5.07
C MET A 36 6.58 8.91 -5.96
N ILE A 37 7.22 8.55 -7.08
CA ILE A 37 7.63 9.53 -8.10
C ILE A 37 6.39 10.22 -8.68
N GLY A 38 5.38 9.45 -9.09
CA GLY A 38 4.12 9.98 -9.62
C GLY A 38 3.37 10.86 -8.62
N GLU A 39 3.22 10.41 -7.38
CA GLU A 39 2.60 11.17 -6.29
C GLU A 39 3.30 12.50 -6.02
N THR A 40 4.64 12.48 -6.00
CA THR A 40 5.43 13.71 -5.77
C THR A 40 5.27 14.68 -6.93
N ILE A 41 5.37 14.21 -8.17
CA ILE A 41 5.20 15.07 -9.37
C ILE A 41 3.79 15.64 -9.42
N LYS A 42 2.77 14.81 -9.20
CA LYS A 42 1.37 15.26 -9.17
C LYS A 42 1.15 16.33 -8.10
N CYS A 43 1.63 16.10 -6.88
CA CYS A 43 1.51 17.07 -5.79
C CYS A 43 2.13 18.42 -6.15
N VAL A 44 3.31 18.42 -6.79
CA VAL A 44 3.98 19.66 -7.23
C VAL A 44 3.18 20.35 -8.32
N CYS A 45 2.72 19.62 -9.34
CA CYS A 45 1.89 20.17 -10.40
C CYS A 45 0.61 20.80 -9.85
N ASP A 46 -0.13 20.07 -9.01
CA ASP A 46 -1.39 20.55 -8.42
C ASP A 46 -1.16 21.82 -7.59
N VAL A 47 -0.11 21.85 -6.76
CA VAL A 47 0.25 23.03 -5.95
C VAL A 47 0.63 24.22 -6.81
N LEU A 48 1.42 24.02 -7.87
CA LEU A 48 1.83 25.11 -8.76
C LEU A 48 0.65 25.66 -9.57
N ILE A 49 -0.26 24.79 -10.03
CA ILE A 49 -1.45 25.21 -10.78
C ILE A 49 -2.39 26.02 -9.88
N ASP A 50 -2.69 25.53 -8.67
CA ASP A 50 -3.60 26.18 -7.73
C ASP A 50 -3.09 27.55 -7.24
N SER A 51 -1.77 27.70 -7.16
CA SER A 51 -1.12 28.92 -6.64
C SER A 51 -0.59 29.89 -7.70
N ASP A 52 -0.98 29.72 -8.97
CA ASP A 52 -0.43 30.50 -10.10
C ASP A 52 1.11 30.55 -10.10
N GLN A 53 1.72 29.38 -9.87
CA GLN A 53 3.16 29.16 -9.78
C GLN A 53 3.88 29.89 -8.63
N GLN A 54 3.13 30.49 -7.68
CA GLN A 54 3.64 31.23 -6.54
C GLN A 54 3.13 30.64 -5.21
N PRO A 55 3.49 29.39 -4.87
CA PRO A 55 2.97 28.75 -3.67
C PRO A 55 3.48 29.44 -2.40
N SER A 56 2.54 29.76 -1.50
CA SER A 56 2.88 30.31 -0.20
C SER A 56 3.71 29.31 0.63
N PRO A 57 4.52 29.77 1.60
CA PRO A 57 5.22 28.87 2.51
C PRO A 57 4.30 27.90 3.26
N GLY A 58 3.06 28.33 3.56
CA GLY A 58 2.04 27.49 4.18
C GLY A 58 1.61 26.33 3.28
N LEU A 59 1.42 26.59 1.99
CA LEU A 59 1.06 25.57 1.00
C LEU A 59 2.20 24.57 0.78
N ILE A 60 3.46 25.06 0.70
CA ILE A 60 4.65 24.19 0.64
C ILE A 60 4.76 23.29 1.89
N ASN A 61 4.42 23.79 3.07
CA ASN A 61 4.42 22.99 4.30
C ASN A 61 3.32 21.91 4.28
N LEU A 62 2.15 22.21 3.74
CA LEU A 62 1.08 21.22 3.53
C LEU A 62 1.51 20.13 2.56
N ALA A 63 2.12 20.50 1.43
CA ALA A 63 2.68 19.55 0.46
C ALA A 63 3.71 18.64 1.11
N ASN A 64 4.68 19.21 1.85
CA ASN A 64 5.70 18.45 2.58
C ASN A 64 5.08 17.42 3.54
N ARG A 65 4.06 17.80 4.31
CA ARG A 65 3.35 16.87 5.20
C ARG A 65 2.63 15.76 4.43
N ALA A 66 1.97 16.09 3.33
CA ALA A 66 1.23 15.12 2.52
C ALA A 66 2.15 14.03 1.95
N ILE A 67 3.29 14.41 1.36
CA ILE A 67 4.26 13.45 0.81
C ILE A 67 4.99 12.68 1.92
N ALA A 68 5.32 13.34 3.04
CA ALA A 68 5.89 12.69 4.21
C ALA A 68 4.97 11.56 4.73
N GLN A 69 3.68 11.84 4.88
CA GLN A 69 2.70 10.87 5.37
C GLN A 69 2.60 9.64 4.45
N LYS A 70 2.68 9.82 3.12
CA LYS A 70 2.66 8.70 2.16
C LYS A 70 3.88 7.79 2.32
N TRP A 71 5.07 8.36 2.49
CA TRP A 71 6.28 7.59 2.77
C TRP A 71 6.21 6.85 4.10
N ASP A 72 5.69 7.50 5.15
CA ASP A 72 5.58 6.90 6.47
C ASP A 72 4.54 5.77 6.47
N ASP A 73 3.43 5.92 5.75
CA ASP A 73 2.45 4.85 5.53
C ASP A 73 3.06 3.66 4.77
N ILE A 74 3.94 3.90 3.78
CA ILE A 74 4.66 2.83 3.10
C ILE A 74 5.63 2.12 4.04
N ARG A 75 6.38 2.86 4.85
CA ARG A 75 7.27 2.27 5.88
C ARG A 75 6.46 1.37 6.81
N ASP A 76 5.33 1.85 7.32
CA ASP A 76 4.48 1.11 8.25
C ASP A 76 3.92 -0.16 7.61
N PHE A 77 3.45 -0.09 6.36
CA PHE A 77 2.98 -1.27 5.64
C PHE A 77 4.11 -2.31 5.43
N LEU A 78 5.30 -1.86 5.04
CA LEU A 78 6.46 -2.74 4.86
C LEU A 78 6.91 -3.39 6.17
N SER A 79 6.83 -2.67 7.28
CA SER A 79 7.23 -3.18 8.60
C SER A 79 6.48 -4.46 9.00
N ILE A 80 5.19 -4.58 8.65
CA ILE A 80 4.35 -5.74 8.95
C ILE A 80 4.91 -6.99 8.29
N HIS A 81 5.39 -6.87 7.05
CA HIS A 81 6.02 -7.97 6.32
C HIS A 81 7.16 -8.59 7.13
N PHE A 82 7.92 -7.78 7.86
CA PHE A 82 9.02 -8.26 8.70
C PHE A 82 8.55 -8.74 10.07
N LYS A 83 7.65 -7.99 10.71
CA LYS A 83 7.18 -8.24 12.08
C LYS A 83 6.53 -9.62 12.24
N PHE A 84 5.73 -10.04 11.25
CA PHE A 84 4.88 -11.22 11.37
C PHE A 84 5.27 -12.41 10.48
N ASN A 85 6.35 -12.32 9.71
CA ASN A 85 6.77 -13.45 8.87
C ASN A 85 7.38 -14.59 9.69
N ARG A 86 6.63 -15.68 9.90
CA ARG A 86 7.08 -16.89 10.63
C ARG A 86 7.61 -18.02 9.75
N ARG A 87 7.86 -17.78 8.46
CA ARG A 87 8.22 -18.84 7.50
C ARG A 87 9.57 -19.49 7.78
N VAL A 88 10.56 -18.71 8.24
CA VAL A 88 11.92 -19.17 8.49
C VAL A 88 12.36 -18.68 9.86
N GLU A 89 12.88 -19.57 10.68
CA GLU A 89 13.47 -19.21 11.96
C GLU A 89 14.99 -18.98 11.81
N SER A 90 15.43 -17.76 12.09
CA SER A 90 16.85 -17.38 12.11
C SER A 90 17.07 -16.25 13.11
N GLU A 91 18.33 -15.91 13.42
CA GLU A 91 18.64 -14.75 14.26
C GLU A 91 18.05 -13.45 13.68
N PHE A 92 18.18 -13.25 12.36
CA PHE A 92 17.59 -12.10 11.67
C PHE A 92 16.07 -12.05 11.83
N TRP A 93 15.36 -13.16 11.59
CA TRP A 93 13.90 -13.16 11.66
C TRP A 93 13.41 -13.00 13.11
N ARG A 94 14.06 -13.64 14.08
CA ARG A 94 13.77 -13.41 15.50
C ARG A 94 13.96 -11.94 15.88
N HIS A 95 15.03 -11.31 15.40
CA HIS A 95 15.23 -9.87 15.58
C HIS A 95 14.06 -9.07 14.99
N CYS A 96 13.66 -9.31 13.74
CA CYS A 96 12.50 -8.63 13.14
C CYS A 96 11.21 -8.81 13.96
N TRP A 97 10.92 -10.02 14.42
CA TRP A 97 9.69 -10.31 15.17
C TRP A 97 9.59 -9.49 16.45
N HIS A 98 10.72 -9.35 17.17
CA HIS A 98 10.75 -8.66 18.46
C HIS A 98 10.99 -7.16 18.31
N GLN A 99 11.84 -6.74 17.38
CA GLN A 99 12.40 -5.37 17.34
C GLN A 99 11.86 -4.50 16.21
N THR A 100 11.16 -5.05 15.21
CA THR A 100 10.56 -4.20 14.17
C THR A 100 9.50 -3.29 14.78
N ASP A 101 9.71 -1.99 14.66
CA ASP A 101 8.75 -0.92 14.91
C ASP A 101 7.78 -0.86 13.73
N ILE A 102 6.49 -0.89 14.03
CA ILE A 102 5.43 -0.85 13.02
C ILE A 102 4.72 0.51 12.94
N GLY A 103 5.15 1.50 13.74
CA GLY A 103 4.65 2.86 13.69
C GLY A 103 3.13 2.93 13.86
N ASP A 104 2.46 3.68 13.00
CA ASP A 104 1.00 3.85 13.11
C ASP A 104 0.26 2.53 12.77
N ALA A 105 0.94 1.53 12.18
CA ALA A 105 0.32 0.25 11.84
C ALA A 105 -0.13 -0.55 13.07
N GLU A 106 0.36 -0.20 14.27
CA GLU A 106 -0.17 -0.74 15.53
C GLU A 106 -1.70 -0.65 15.57
N THR A 107 -2.28 0.49 15.16
CA THR A 107 -3.74 0.68 15.20
C THR A 107 -4.51 -0.37 14.38
N VAL A 108 -4.03 -0.73 13.18
CA VAL A 108 -4.71 -1.71 12.33
C VAL A 108 -4.40 -3.14 12.75
N VAL A 109 -3.18 -3.39 13.25
CA VAL A 109 -2.81 -4.68 13.84
C VAL A 109 -3.67 -4.97 15.06
N ASP A 110 -3.77 -4.03 16.00
CA ASP A 110 -4.58 -4.15 17.20
C ASP A 110 -6.06 -4.34 16.86
N PHE A 111 -6.57 -3.58 15.89
CA PHE A 111 -7.93 -3.77 15.40
C PHE A 111 -8.14 -5.19 14.89
N PHE A 112 -7.25 -5.69 14.04
CA PHE A 112 -7.34 -7.04 13.47
C PHE A 112 -7.20 -8.13 14.54
N GLN A 113 -6.27 -7.98 15.48
CA GLN A 113 -6.05 -8.95 16.56
C GLN A 113 -7.25 -9.05 17.51
N ASN A 114 -8.00 -7.96 17.73
CA ASN A 114 -9.17 -7.97 18.62
C ASN A 114 -10.49 -8.26 17.90
N ASN A 115 -10.63 -7.87 16.63
CA ASN A 115 -11.92 -7.90 15.91
C ASN A 115 -11.90 -8.77 14.65
N GLY A 116 -10.73 -9.24 14.20
CA GLY A 116 -10.57 -10.03 12.99
C GLY A 116 -10.75 -9.23 11.70
N PRO A 117 -11.00 -9.90 10.56
CA PRO A 117 -11.15 -9.29 9.24
C PRO A 117 -12.49 -8.57 9.03
N SER A 118 -12.81 -7.62 9.90
CA SER A 118 -14.11 -6.94 9.88
C SER A 118 -14.19 -5.89 8.76
N PRO A 119 -15.30 -5.83 7.98
CA PRO A 119 -15.52 -4.82 6.95
C PRO A 119 -15.55 -3.39 7.47
N ILE A 120 -15.91 -3.16 8.75
CA ILE A 120 -15.96 -1.83 9.34
C ILE A 120 -14.59 -1.13 9.32
N GLY A 121 -13.49 -1.91 9.29
CA GLY A 121 -12.15 -1.38 9.15
C GLY A 121 -11.93 -0.57 7.87
N GLN A 122 -12.64 -0.88 6.77
CA GLN A 122 -12.57 -0.08 5.53
C GLN A 122 -13.07 1.36 5.73
N ILE A 123 -13.99 1.56 6.68
CA ILE A 123 -14.58 2.87 6.99
C ILE A 123 -13.75 3.60 8.04
N LEU A 124 -13.21 2.88 9.02
CA LEU A 124 -12.58 3.46 10.20
C LEU A 124 -11.06 3.67 10.05
N LEU A 125 -10.39 2.84 9.25
CA LEU A 125 -8.93 2.77 9.22
C LEU A 125 -8.36 3.11 7.84
N ARG A 126 -7.14 3.66 7.84
CA ARG A 126 -6.27 3.77 6.65
C ARG A 126 -6.88 4.46 5.43
N LYS A 127 -7.76 5.46 5.63
CA LYS A 127 -8.41 6.23 4.55
C LYS A 127 -7.43 6.88 3.55
N ASN A 128 -6.29 7.35 4.03
CA ASN A 128 -5.27 8.04 3.21
C ASN A 128 -4.06 7.15 2.91
N SER A 129 -4.18 5.84 3.16
CA SER A 129 -3.08 4.90 2.92
C SER A 129 -2.93 4.59 1.44
N VAL A 130 -1.69 4.40 0.99
CA VAL A 130 -1.36 3.94 -0.37
C VAL A 130 -1.92 2.54 -0.63
N PHE A 131 -1.99 1.71 0.41
CA PHE A 131 -2.42 0.31 0.32
C PHE A 131 -3.89 0.10 0.76
N GLY A 132 -4.47 1.10 1.43
CA GLY A 132 -5.80 1.02 2.01
C GLY A 132 -5.93 -0.07 3.09
N TYR A 133 -7.08 -0.16 3.74
CA TYR A 133 -7.32 -1.19 4.75
C TYR A 133 -7.16 -2.63 4.23
N ASN A 134 -7.63 -2.90 3.00
CA ASN A 134 -7.60 -4.24 2.43
C ASN A 134 -6.18 -4.75 2.18
N GLY A 135 -5.22 -3.88 1.84
CA GLY A 135 -3.82 -4.26 1.71
C GLY A 135 -3.26 -4.79 3.03
N TYR A 136 -3.47 -4.04 4.11
CA TYR A 136 -3.09 -4.45 5.47
C TYR A 136 -3.77 -5.75 5.88
N LEU A 137 -5.08 -5.87 5.60
CA LEU A 137 -5.84 -7.05 5.95
C LEU A 137 -5.31 -8.31 5.25
N ASN A 138 -5.07 -8.23 3.95
CA ASN A 138 -4.52 -9.34 3.16
C ASN A 138 -3.17 -9.81 3.70
N LEU A 139 -2.31 -8.87 4.10
CA LEU A 139 -1.00 -9.19 4.65
C LEU A 139 -1.11 -9.88 6.01
N LEU A 140 -1.92 -9.34 6.93
CA LEU A 140 -2.13 -9.92 8.26
C LEU A 140 -2.75 -11.32 8.19
N MET A 141 -3.76 -11.52 7.33
CA MET A 141 -4.35 -12.83 7.08
C MET A 141 -3.36 -13.79 6.43
N GLY A 142 -2.63 -13.33 5.41
CA GLY A 142 -1.66 -14.14 4.67
C GLY A 142 -0.49 -14.60 5.55
N GLN A 143 -0.09 -13.78 6.53
CA GLN A 143 0.93 -14.12 7.53
C GLN A 143 0.36 -14.85 8.76
N GLN A 144 -0.94 -15.16 8.77
CA GLN A 144 -1.63 -15.85 9.86
C GLN A 144 -1.42 -15.18 11.21
N VAL A 145 -1.51 -13.85 11.24
CA VAL A 145 -1.45 -13.10 12.50
C VAL A 145 -2.60 -13.55 13.39
N ALA A 146 -2.30 -13.87 14.65
CA ALA A 146 -3.29 -14.36 15.59
C ALA A 146 -4.39 -13.31 15.82
N THR A 147 -5.64 -13.77 15.94
CA THR A 147 -6.78 -12.91 16.26
C THR A 147 -7.67 -13.58 17.30
N LYS A 148 -8.32 -12.77 18.14
CA LYS A 148 -9.36 -13.18 19.10
C LYS A 148 -10.70 -13.42 18.42
N TYR A 149 -10.86 -12.95 17.18
CA TYR A 149 -12.05 -13.23 16.39
C TYR A 149 -12.22 -14.74 16.22
N GLN A 150 -13.38 -15.23 16.62
CA GLN A 150 -13.84 -16.58 16.35
C GLN A 150 -15.00 -16.46 15.39
N SER A 151 -14.89 -17.10 14.22
CA SER A 151 -16.01 -17.17 13.30
C SER A 151 -17.05 -18.12 13.86
N ASP A 152 -18.30 -17.65 13.97
CA ASP A 152 -19.43 -18.55 14.15
C ASP A 152 -19.83 -19.08 12.76
N ASN A 153 -19.49 -20.34 12.48
CA ASN A 153 -19.78 -20.98 11.21
C ASN A 153 -21.28 -21.02 10.90
N ASP A 154 -22.14 -20.97 11.92
CA ASP A 154 -23.60 -21.02 11.75
C ASP A 154 -24.18 -19.70 11.20
N THR A 155 -23.41 -18.61 11.28
CA THR A 155 -23.79 -17.29 10.75
C THR A 155 -23.22 -17.01 9.35
N LEU A 156 -22.30 -17.84 8.87
CA LEU A 156 -21.64 -17.65 7.59
C LEU A 156 -22.45 -18.29 6.46
N ASP A 157 -22.80 -17.48 5.45
CA ASP A 157 -23.35 -17.98 4.19
C ASP A 157 -22.23 -18.59 3.32
N LEU A 158 -21.80 -19.80 3.71
CA LEU A 158 -20.76 -20.55 3.01
C LEU A 158 -21.18 -20.93 1.59
N ASP A 159 -22.47 -21.03 1.31
CA ASP A 159 -22.96 -21.37 -0.02
C ASP A 159 -22.83 -20.18 -0.97
N ASN A 160 -23.19 -18.97 -0.55
CA ASN A 160 -22.90 -17.77 -1.32
C ASN A 160 -21.39 -17.58 -1.53
N TRP A 161 -20.57 -17.77 -0.49
CA TRP A 161 -19.11 -17.71 -0.65
C TRP A 161 -18.57 -18.72 -1.67
N ARG A 162 -19.04 -19.97 -1.63
CA ARG A 162 -18.69 -21.02 -2.61
C ARG A 162 -19.12 -20.63 -4.01
N GLN A 163 -20.31 -20.06 -4.18
CA GLN A 163 -20.81 -19.59 -5.48
C GLN A 163 -19.91 -18.49 -6.05
N VAL A 164 -19.59 -17.46 -5.26
CA VAL A 164 -18.69 -16.37 -5.67
C VAL A 164 -17.31 -16.91 -6.02
N LYS A 165 -16.73 -17.78 -5.20
CA LYS A 165 -15.44 -18.43 -5.47
C LYS A 165 -15.47 -19.21 -6.79
N ASN A 166 -16.50 -20.03 -7.00
CA ASN A 166 -16.62 -20.84 -8.21
C ASN A 166 -16.82 -19.97 -9.47
N HIS A 167 -17.52 -18.84 -9.35
CA HIS A 167 -17.64 -17.87 -10.43
C HIS A 167 -16.25 -17.35 -10.87
N PHE A 168 -15.41 -16.93 -9.92
CA PHE A 168 -14.06 -16.46 -10.23
C PHE A 168 -13.17 -17.57 -10.81
N ILE A 169 -13.23 -18.80 -10.28
CA ILE A 169 -12.48 -19.94 -10.83
C ILE A 169 -12.88 -20.20 -12.29
N LYS A 170 -14.18 -20.19 -12.61
CA LYS A 170 -14.66 -20.37 -13.99
C LYS A 170 -14.18 -19.26 -14.92
N ASN A 171 -14.17 -18.01 -14.46
CA ASN A 171 -13.66 -16.89 -15.25
C ASN A 171 -12.15 -17.05 -15.52
N CYS A 172 -11.36 -17.43 -14.50
CA CYS A 172 -9.93 -17.66 -14.65
C CYS A 172 -9.60 -18.83 -15.58
N ALA A 173 -10.40 -19.91 -15.57
CA ALA A 173 -10.20 -21.06 -16.45
C ALA A 173 -10.34 -20.71 -17.95
N ASN A 174 -11.07 -19.64 -18.27
CA ASN A 174 -11.28 -19.16 -19.63
C ASN A 174 -10.41 -17.93 -19.96
N ALA A 175 -9.52 -17.52 -19.06
CA ALA A 175 -8.68 -16.34 -19.27
C ALA A 175 -7.54 -16.65 -20.25
N LEU A 176 -7.21 -15.68 -21.10
CA LEU A 176 -6.06 -15.78 -21.99
C LEU A 176 -4.75 -15.84 -21.19
N PRO A 177 -3.77 -16.64 -21.63
CA PRO A 177 -2.40 -16.51 -21.15
C PRO A 177 -1.88 -15.09 -21.33
N ILE A 178 -1.03 -14.62 -20.41
CA ILE A 178 -0.52 -13.24 -20.42
C ILE A 178 0.16 -12.86 -21.75
N GLN A 179 0.84 -13.80 -22.40
CA GLN A 179 1.51 -13.58 -23.68
C GLN A 179 0.51 -13.28 -24.80
N GLU A 180 -0.59 -14.03 -24.85
CA GLU A 180 -1.67 -13.83 -25.83
C GLU A 180 -2.43 -12.53 -25.55
N ALA A 181 -2.73 -12.24 -24.28
CA ALA A 181 -3.37 -10.98 -23.89
C ALA A 181 -2.55 -9.75 -24.30
N ILE A 182 -1.22 -9.80 -24.14
CA ILE A 182 -0.31 -8.73 -24.59
C ILE A 182 -0.36 -8.57 -26.11
N GLN A 183 -0.41 -9.68 -26.85
CA GLN A 183 -0.48 -9.64 -28.31
C GLN A 183 -1.79 -8.98 -28.78
N VAL A 184 -2.91 -9.36 -28.17
CA VAL A 184 -4.23 -8.76 -28.44
C VAL A 184 -4.20 -7.25 -28.21
N VAL A 185 -3.63 -6.77 -27.10
CA VAL A 185 -3.53 -5.32 -26.80
C VAL A 185 -2.64 -4.58 -27.79
N LYS A 186 -1.63 -5.24 -28.38
CA LYS A 186 -0.74 -4.63 -29.39
C LYS A 186 -1.38 -4.59 -30.78
N GLU A 187 -2.14 -5.62 -31.13
CA GLU A 187 -2.75 -5.79 -32.46
C GLU A 187 -4.06 -5.03 -32.60
N ILE A 188 -4.92 -5.11 -31.59
CA ILE A 188 -6.05 -4.20 -31.47
C ILE A 188 -5.38 -2.86 -31.19
N LYS A 189 -5.29 -2.00 -32.20
CA LYS A 189 -5.03 -0.57 -32.02
C LYS A 189 -6.15 -0.04 -31.13
N CYS A 190 -6.05 -0.28 -29.82
CA CYS A 190 -6.98 0.20 -28.82
C CYS A 190 -6.93 1.72 -28.95
N GLN A 191 -7.90 2.27 -29.67
CA GLN A 191 -8.13 3.69 -29.65
C GLN A 191 -8.65 3.96 -28.25
N TRP A 192 -7.85 4.64 -27.44
CA TRP A 192 -8.33 5.21 -26.20
C TRP A 192 -9.58 6.00 -26.55
N LEU A 193 -10.71 5.69 -25.90
CA LEU A 193 -11.92 6.48 -26.03
C LEU A 193 -11.60 7.87 -25.49
N THR A 194 -11.21 8.78 -26.37
CA THR A 194 -11.07 10.19 -26.04
C THR A 194 -12.48 10.73 -25.87
N SER A 195 -12.84 11.02 -24.62
CA SER A 195 -14.04 11.79 -24.26
C SER A 195 -14.05 13.15 -24.94
#